data_AF-A0A7R9ZPG0-F1
#
_entry.id   AF-A0A7R9ZPG0-F1
#
_cell.length_a   1.000
_cell.length_b   1.000
_cell.length_c   1.000
_cell.angle_alpha   90.00
_cell.angle_beta   90.00
_cell.angle_gamma   90.00
#
_symmetry.space_group_name_H-M   'P 1'
#
loop_
_entity.id
_entity.type
_entity.pdbx_description
1 polymer ?
#
loop_
_entity_poly.entity_id
_entity_poly.type
_entity_poly.pdbx_seq_one_letter_code
_entity_poly.pdbx_strand_id
1 'polypeptide(L)'
;MSPSNERIVIADYPFKSIHRSDGLGCSSEDSSSSMMSTIARNDNSAKQKEASSHDATPASPSSTMQSSTATSPLSAASCTAEETDDHGESNTVQTTELDADPRSLFTTSITTNERADSQSSTDKIEQRSARKSVRFAEHNEVHDTLHVNDFTDVEFSSSWLSDVDFQIITEMARITIELIELGESEDASPQLCFRGLRSRTWFAEEKLRRRHQNLVAVVLEEQDFQASRAICDHEYIAELCSMHTKDSVLRARARAEQDHCDAIQEPNSCRTNMKHFV
;
A
#
# COMPACT_ATOMS: atom_id res chain seq x y z
N MET A 1 41.19 21.17 -23.84
CA MET A 1 40.13 20.34 -24.43
C MET A 1 38.90 20.60 -23.59
N SER A 2 37.91 21.31 -24.13
CA SER A 2 36.70 21.69 -23.40
C SER A 2 35.76 20.48 -23.30
N PRO A 3 35.13 20.21 -22.15
CA PRO A 3 34.17 19.13 -22.03
C PRO A 3 32.93 19.47 -22.87
N SER A 4 32.57 18.55 -23.75
CA SER A 4 31.35 18.61 -24.55
C SER A 4 30.15 18.52 -23.61
N ASN A 5 29.35 19.58 -23.53
CA ASN A 5 28.04 19.56 -22.88
C ASN A 5 27.10 18.67 -23.71
N GLU A 6 27.01 17.38 -23.35
CA GLU A 6 25.93 16.52 -23.82
C GLU A 6 24.63 16.95 -23.15
N ARG A 7 23.81 17.66 -23.93
CA ARG A 7 22.48 18.10 -23.54
C ARG A 7 21.56 16.88 -23.60
N ILE A 8 21.18 16.35 -22.44
CA ILE A 8 20.17 15.28 -22.35
C ILE A 8 18.85 15.86 -22.88
N VAL A 9 18.44 15.39 -24.06
CA VAL A 9 17.15 15.72 -24.64
C VAL A 9 16.13 14.77 -24.01
N ILE A 10 15.42 15.26 -22.99
CA ILE A 10 14.27 14.54 -22.43
C ILE A 10 13.18 14.61 -23.50
N ALA A 11 12.83 13.47 -24.09
CA ALA A 11 11.75 13.39 -25.06
C ALA A 11 10.43 13.75 -24.38
N ASP A 12 9.73 14.75 -24.91
CA ASP A 12 8.37 15.13 -24.50
C ASP A 12 7.43 13.94 -24.73
N TYR A 13 7.19 13.15 -23.68
CA TYR A 13 6.14 12.15 -23.70
C TYR A 13 4.78 12.85 -23.52
N PRO A 14 3.83 12.66 -24.45
CA PRO A 14 2.51 13.27 -24.34
C PRO A 14 1.79 12.71 -23.11
N PHE A 15 1.64 13.57 -22.11
CA PHE A 15 0.88 13.34 -20.89
C PHE A 15 -0.56 12.96 -21.25
N LYS A 16 -0.89 11.66 -21.21
CA LYS A 16 -2.27 11.21 -21.24
C LYS A 16 -2.86 11.53 -19.86
N SER A 17 -3.58 12.64 -19.78
CA SER A 17 -4.39 12.99 -18.61
C SER A 17 -5.36 11.82 -18.34
N ILE A 18 -5.07 11.05 -17.30
CA ILE A 18 -5.99 10.05 -16.78
C ILE A 18 -7.06 10.84 -16.02
N HIS A 19 -8.12 11.24 -16.73
CA HIS A 19 -9.35 11.70 -16.08
C HIS A 19 -9.87 10.53 -15.24
N ARG A 20 -9.64 10.58 -13.93
CA ARG A 20 -10.47 9.84 -12.98
C ARG A 20 -11.87 10.42 -13.11
N SER A 21 -12.72 9.77 -13.89
CA SER A 21 -14.14 10.03 -13.89
C SER A 21 -14.66 9.68 -12.50
N ASP A 22 -14.97 10.69 -11.70
CA ASP A 22 -15.77 10.53 -10.49
C ASP A 22 -17.12 9.96 -10.91
N GLY A 23 -17.27 8.64 -10.74
CA GLY A 23 -18.49 7.91 -10.98
C GLY A 23 -19.51 8.22 -9.89
N LEU A 24 -20.09 9.42 -9.94
CA LEU A 24 -21.36 9.74 -9.30
C LEU A 24 -22.39 9.92 -10.40
N GLY A 25 -23.14 8.85 -10.66
CA GLY A 25 -24.16 8.82 -11.71
C GLY A 25 -25.03 7.58 -11.60
N CYS A 26 -25.69 7.41 -10.46
CA CYS A 26 -26.82 6.49 -10.34
C CYS A 26 -28.07 7.22 -10.85
N SER A 27 -28.24 7.27 -12.16
CA SER A 27 -29.49 7.66 -12.81
C SER A 27 -30.16 6.41 -13.34
N SER A 28 -31.15 5.95 -12.59
CA SER A 28 -32.16 5.00 -12.99
C SER A 28 -33.03 5.62 -14.07
N GLU A 29 -32.89 5.16 -15.32
CA GLU A 29 -33.95 5.30 -16.31
C GLU A 29 -34.19 3.95 -16.98
N ASP A 30 -35.34 3.39 -16.65
CA ASP A 30 -36.02 2.34 -17.39
C ASP A 30 -36.19 2.78 -18.85
N SER A 31 -35.72 1.98 -19.81
CA SER A 31 -36.24 1.99 -21.18
C SER A 31 -35.92 0.71 -21.93
N SER A 32 -36.94 -0.15 -21.95
CA SER A 32 -37.13 -1.23 -22.90
C SER A 32 -37.11 -0.72 -24.34
N SER A 33 -36.17 -1.21 -25.16
CA SER A 33 -36.32 -1.32 -26.64
C SER A 33 -35.15 -2.17 -27.16
N SER A 34 -35.34 -3.45 -27.47
CA SER A 34 -35.71 -3.93 -28.81
C SER A 34 -34.93 -3.25 -29.94
N MET A 35 -33.92 -3.92 -30.49
CA MET A 35 -33.75 -4.17 -31.93
C MET A 35 -32.45 -4.96 -32.18
N MET A 36 -32.59 -6.01 -32.98
CA MET A 36 -31.50 -6.79 -33.55
C MET A 36 -30.59 -5.93 -34.44
N SER A 37 -29.27 -6.16 -34.38
CA SER A 37 -28.43 -5.99 -35.56
C SER A 37 -27.24 -6.95 -35.56
N THR A 38 -27.33 -7.90 -36.48
CA THR A 38 -26.27 -8.73 -37.04
C THR A 38 -25.13 -7.85 -37.58
N ILE A 39 -23.89 -8.05 -37.14
CA ILE A 39 -22.70 -7.58 -37.86
C ILE A 39 -21.65 -8.69 -37.94
N ALA A 40 -21.11 -8.76 -39.15
CA ALA A 40 -20.42 -9.86 -39.77
C ALA A 40 -18.97 -10.07 -39.32
N ARG A 41 -18.50 -11.28 -39.62
CA ARG A 41 -17.11 -11.73 -39.71
C ARG A 41 -16.20 -10.69 -40.34
N ASN A 42 -14.98 -10.57 -39.81
CA ASN A 42 -13.84 -10.19 -40.62
C ASN A 42 -12.63 -11.05 -40.24
N ASP A 43 -12.46 -12.14 -40.98
CA ASP A 43 -11.21 -12.89 -41.09
C ASP A 43 -10.23 -12.03 -41.87
N ASN A 44 -9.06 -11.74 -41.30
CA ASN A 44 -7.92 -11.29 -42.09
C ASN A 44 -6.71 -12.16 -41.78
N SER A 45 -6.47 -13.08 -42.71
CA SER A 45 -5.29 -13.91 -42.83
C SER A 45 -4.20 -13.20 -43.65
N ALA A 46 -2.95 -13.57 -43.35
CA ALA A 46 -1.80 -13.65 -44.25
C ALA A 46 -0.99 -12.37 -44.59
N LYS A 47 0.29 -12.37 -44.18
CA LYS A 47 1.50 -12.48 -45.03
C LYS A 47 2.75 -12.34 -44.14
N GLN A 48 3.57 -13.39 -43.99
CA GLN A 48 4.71 -13.82 -44.81
C GLN A 48 6.00 -13.00 -44.67
N LYS A 49 7.10 -13.75 -44.43
CA LYS A 49 8.51 -13.51 -44.84
C LYS A 49 9.26 -12.40 -44.06
N GLU A 50 10.50 -12.54 -43.59
CA GLU A 50 11.68 -13.24 -44.14
C GLU A 50 12.64 -13.78 -43.07
N ALA A 51 13.54 -14.65 -43.54
CA ALA A 51 14.59 -15.33 -42.80
C ALA A 51 15.75 -14.39 -42.40
N SER A 52 16.45 -14.73 -41.31
CA SER A 52 17.89 -14.53 -41.21
C SER A 52 18.52 -15.65 -40.39
N SER A 53 19.44 -16.34 -41.04
CA SER A 53 20.44 -17.25 -40.50
C SER A 53 21.41 -16.55 -39.55
N HIS A 54 22.10 -17.36 -38.73
CA HIS A 54 23.33 -17.17 -37.93
C HIS A 54 23.06 -17.71 -36.51
N ASP A 55 23.88 -18.52 -35.86
CA ASP A 55 25.17 -19.13 -36.18
C ASP A 55 25.39 -20.25 -35.14
N ALA A 56 26.39 -21.09 -35.39
CA ALA A 56 26.65 -22.37 -34.77
C ALA A 56 26.83 -22.37 -33.24
N THR A 57 26.25 -23.40 -32.63
CA THR A 57 26.66 -24.01 -31.36
C THR A 57 28.07 -24.60 -31.48
N PRO A 58 28.85 -24.61 -30.39
CA PRO A 58 29.51 -25.86 -30.04
C PRO A 58 29.15 -26.32 -28.62
N ALA A 59 28.93 -27.62 -28.55
CA ALA A 59 28.57 -28.41 -27.39
C ALA A 59 29.60 -28.35 -26.27
N SER A 60 29.13 -28.51 -25.02
CA SER A 60 29.89 -29.12 -23.93
C SER A 60 28.98 -29.64 -22.81
N PRO A 61 29.45 -30.62 -22.02
CA PRO A 61 28.67 -31.80 -21.70
C PRO A 61 27.97 -31.81 -20.33
N SER A 62 26.76 -32.38 -20.38
CA SER A 62 26.16 -33.35 -19.45
C SER A 62 26.88 -33.60 -18.12
N SER A 63 26.27 -33.12 -17.04
CA SER A 63 26.39 -33.72 -15.70
C SER A 63 24.98 -33.92 -15.13
N THR A 64 24.43 -35.11 -15.39
CA THR A 64 23.17 -35.59 -14.84
C THR A 64 23.42 -36.10 -13.43
N MET A 65 23.03 -35.34 -12.40
CA MET A 65 22.77 -35.89 -11.08
C MET A 65 21.27 -36.12 -10.93
N GLN A 66 20.92 -37.40 -10.85
CA GLN A 66 19.57 -37.89 -10.59
C GLN A 66 19.18 -37.50 -9.17
N SER A 67 18.14 -36.68 -9.01
CA SER A 67 17.45 -36.51 -7.72
C SER A 67 16.02 -36.98 -7.89
N SER A 68 15.75 -38.16 -7.34
CA SER A 68 14.44 -38.80 -7.26
C SER A 68 13.57 -38.06 -6.24
N THR A 69 12.57 -37.32 -6.72
CA THR A 69 11.43 -36.87 -5.90
C THR A 69 10.19 -37.65 -6.31
N ALA A 70 9.67 -38.39 -5.33
CA ALA A 70 8.47 -39.20 -5.44
C ALA A 70 7.23 -38.32 -5.71
N THR A 71 6.54 -38.63 -6.81
CA THR A 71 5.25 -38.05 -7.18
C THR A 71 4.15 -38.71 -6.33
N SER A 72 3.58 -37.98 -5.39
CA SER A 72 2.34 -38.37 -4.70
C SER A 72 1.12 -37.96 -5.55
N PRO A 73 0.16 -38.87 -5.83
CA PRO A 73 -1.07 -38.51 -6.51
C PRO A 73 -2.06 -37.88 -5.51
N LEU A 74 -2.38 -36.59 -5.71
CA LEU A 74 -3.49 -35.94 -5.02
C LEU A 74 -4.80 -36.32 -5.72
N SER A 75 -5.66 -36.96 -4.92
CA SER A 75 -7.03 -37.35 -5.24
C SER A 75 -7.90 -36.12 -5.47
N ALA A 76 -8.47 -36.02 -6.67
CA ALA A 76 -9.51 -35.06 -7.01
C ALA A 76 -10.86 -35.58 -6.53
N ALA A 77 -11.32 -35.09 -5.38
CA ALA A 77 -12.72 -35.23 -4.97
C ALA A 77 -13.52 -34.03 -5.52
N SER A 78 -14.24 -34.30 -6.61
CA SER A 78 -15.22 -33.40 -7.22
C SER A 78 -16.52 -33.50 -6.42
N CYS A 79 -16.78 -32.54 -5.53
CA CYS A 79 -18.07 -32.40 -4.86
C CYS A 79 -18.90 -31.33 -5.58
N THR A 80 -19.83 -31.79 -6.41
CA THR A 80 -20.95 -31.00 -6.93
C THR A 80 -22.02 -30.93 -5.85
N ALA A 81 -22.18 -29.76 -5.22
CA ALA A 81 -23.33 -29.47 -4.37
C ALA A 81 -24.35 -28.66 -5.20
N GLU A 82 -25.57 -29.19 -5.27
CA GLU A 82 -26.74 -28.52 -5.81
C GLU A 82 -27.10 -27.32 -4.94
N GLU A 83 -27.28 -26.17 -5.57
CA GLU A 83 -27.81 -24.96 -4.95
C GLU A 83 -29.29 -24.87 -5.33
N THR A 84 -30.15 -25.05 -4.33
CA THR A 84 -31.59 -24.86 -4.41
C THR A 84 -31.91 -23.38 -4.20
N ASP A 85 -32.66 -22.81 -5.14
CA ASP A 85 -33.35 -21.52 -5.03
C ASP A 85 -34.16 -21.41 -3.73
N ASP A 86 -33.95 -20.33 -2.98
CA ASP A 86 -34.90 -19.87 -1.97
C ASP A 86 -35.17 -18.37 -2.09
N HIS A 87 -36.45 -18.05 -2.24
CA HIS A 87 -36.99 -16.71 -2.40
C HIS A 87 -37.12 -16.04 -1.02
N GLY A 88 -36.24 -15.07 -0.73
CA GLY A 88 -36.25 -14.30 0.52
C GLY A 88 -36.61 -12.82 0.30
N GLU A 89 -37.79 -12.46 0.80
CA GLU A 89 -38.50 -11.17 0.80
C GLU A 89 -37.66 -9.88 0.98
N SER A 90 -37.97 -8.89 0.12
CA SER A 90 -37.44 -7.53 0.20
C SER A 90 -38.24 -6.71 1.21
N ASN A 91 -37.65 -6.46 2.39
CA ASN A 91 -38.16 -5.50 3.37
C ASN A 91 -37.66 -4.10 3.05
N THR A 92 -38.54 -3.27 2.49
CA THR A 92 -38.33 -1.84 2.26
C THR A 92 -38.37 -1.10 3.60
N VAL A 93 -37.20 -0.83 4.17
CA VAL A 93 -37.05 0.05 5.35
C VAL A 93 -37.17 1.50 4.88
N GLN A 94 -38.21 2.20 5.34
CA GLN A 94 -38.33 3.65 5.20
C GLN A 94 -37.33 4.33 6.14
N THR A 95 -36.22 4.82 5.57
CA THR A 95 -35.29 5.70 6.26
C THR A 95 -35.86 7.11 6.26
N THR A 96 -36.30 7.58 7.43
CA THR A 96 -36.67 8.98 7.65
C THR A 96 -35.41 9.83 7.63
N GLU A 97 -35.27 10.66 6.60
CA GLU A 97 -34.25 11.70 6.50
C GLU A 97 -34.47 12.73 7.62
N LEU A 98 -33.49 12.81 8.53
CA LEU A 98 -33.31 13.96 9.41
C LEU A 98 -32.06 14.68 8.94
N ASP A 99 -32.25 15.91 8.47
CA ASP A 99 -31.23 16.86 8.04
C ASP A 99 -30.25 17.20 9.18
N ALA A 100 -29.30 16.29 9.45
CA ALA A 100 -28.19 16.54 10.35
C ALA A 100 -26.95 16.94 9.54
N ASP A 101 -26.53 18.18 9.74
CA ASP A 101 -25.35 18.81 9.13
C ASP A 101 -24.07 17.97 9.36
N PRO A 102 -23.44 17.41 8.31
CA PRO A 102 -22.31 16.49 8.43
C PRO A 102 -21.00 17.17 8.87
N ARG A 103 -21.00 18.48 9.15
CA ARG A 103 -19.79 19.24 9.52
C ARG A 103 -19.62 19.53 11.00
N SER A 104 -20.52 19.08 11.87
CA SER A 104 -20.50 19.38 13.32
C SER A 104 -20.11 18.17 14.20
N LEU A 105 -19.09 17.39 13.84
CA LEU A 105 -18.71 16.16 14.57
C LEU A 105 -17.37 16.17 15.32
N PHE A 106 -16.67 17.32 15.45
CA PHE A 106 -15.39 17.38 16.17
C PHE A 106 -15.33 18.39 17.31
N THR A 107 -16.45 18.67 17.97
CA THR A 107 -16.40 19.37 19.26
C THR A 107 -16.11 18.35 20.36
N THR A 108 -14.82 18.05 20.56
CA THR A 108 -14.35 17.21 21.66
C THR A 108 -14.57 17.97 22.97
N SER A 109 -15.74 17.78 23.59
CA SER A 109 -16.02 18.27 24.93
C SER A 109 -15.06 17.60 25.91
N ILE A 110 -14.01 18.31 26.31
CA ILE A 110 -13.08 17.87 27.36
C ILE A 110 -13.86 17.96 28.68
N THR A 111 -14.50 16.86 29.08
CA THR A 111 -15.14 16.72 30.38
C THR A 111 -14.06 16.62 31.45
N THR A 112 -13.84 17.74 32.15
CA THR A 112 -13.09 17.79 33.40
C THR A 112 -13.83 16.99 34.47
N ASN A 113 -13.48 15.72 34.61
CA ASN A 113 -13.93 14.88 35.73
C ASN A 113 -13.21 15.32 37.01
N GLU A 114 -13.81 16.26 37.75
CA GLU A 114 -13.54 16.43 39.18
C GLU A 114 -14.07 15.20 39.92
N ARG A 115 -13.18 14.27 40.28
CA ARG A 115 -13.52 13.10 41.08
C ARG A 115 -13.15 13.39 42.53
N ALA A 116 -14.20 13.56 43.35
CA ALA A 116 -14.13 13.63 44.79
C ALA A 116 -13.54 12.36 45.40
N ASP A 117 -12.77 12.57 46.46
CA ASP A 117 -12.14 11.56 47.31
C ASP A 117 -13.12 10.49 47.81
N SER A 118 -12.74 9.24 47.64
CA SER A 118 -13.28 8.13 48.44
C SER A 118 -12.15 7.16 48.73
N GLN A 119 -11.75 7.20 50.00
CA GLN A 119 -10.71 6.40 50.61
C GLN A 119 -11.13 4.93 50.78
N SER A 120 -10.10 4.09 50.91
CA SER A 120 -10.07 2.87 51.72
C SER A 120 -10.45 1.55 51.04
N SER A 121 -9.45 0.74 50.66
CA SER A 121 -8.89 -0.33 51.52
C SER A 121 -8.27 -1.49 50.73
N THR A 122 -7.13 -1.96 51.25
CA THR A 122 -6.47 -3.27 51.06
C THR A 122 -5.73 -3.57 49.75
N ASP A 123 -4.48 -3.09 49.70
CA ASP A 123 -3.23 -3.82 49.42
C ASP A 123 -3.31 -5.10 48.55
N LYS A 124 -3.60 -4.90 47.27
CA LYS A 124 -3.00 -5.71 46.22
C LYS A 124 -2.19 -4.77 45.35
N ILE A 125 -0.86 -4.89 45.43
CA ILE A 125 0.10 -4.19 44.58
C ILE A 125 0.01 -4.79 43.17
N GLU A 126 -1.11 -4.54 42.49
CA GLU A 126 -1.19 -4.72 41.06
C GLU A 126 -0.36 -3.60 40.45
N GLN A 127 0.71 -3.96 39.75
CA GLN A 127 1.48 -3.10 38.85
C GLN A 127 0.55 -2.64 37.71
N ARG A 128 -0.39 -1.75 38.02
CA ARG A 128 -1.11 -0.99 37.02
C ARG A 128 -0.07 -0.08 36.38
N SER A 129 0.33 -0.43 35.17
CA SER A 129 1.24 0.38 34.37
C SER A 129 0.74 1.82 34.41
N ALA A 130 1.60 2.73 34.88
CA ALA A 130 1.21 4.13 35.03
C ALA A 130 0.66 4.61 33.69
N ARG A 131 -0.61 5.08 33.70
CA ARG A 131 -1.25 5.58 32.49
C ARG A 131 -0.38 6.70 31.94
N LYS A 132 0.18 6.51 30.74
CA LYS A 132 0.94 7.54 30.05
C LYS A 132 -0.01 8.73 29.83
N SER A 133 0.25 9.83 30.51
CA SER A 133 -0.51 11.07 30.39
C SER A 133 0.40 12.10 29.75
N VAL A 134 -0.05 12.71 28.66
CA VAL A 134 0.63 13.85 28.05
C VAL A 134 0.47 15.01 29.02
N ARG A 135 1.59 15.47 29.58
CA ARG A 135 1.66 16.69 30.38
C ARG A 135 2.59 17.64 29.67
N PHE A 136 2.13 18.88 29.49
CA PHE A 136 3.01 19.95 29.06
C PHE A 136 3.89 20.35 30.24
N ALA A 137 5.12 20.78 29.96
CA ALA A 137 5.94 21.37 30.99
C ALA A 137 5.28 22.67 31.47
N GLU A 138 5.48 23.01 32.75
CA GLU A 138 4.99 24.27 33.34
C GLU A 138 5.56 25.50 32.61
N HIS A 139 6.74 25.33 32.03
CA HIS A 139 7.39 26.29 31.16
C HIS A 139 7.68 25.63 29.81
N ASN A 140 6.98 26.06 28.77
CA ASN A 140 7.26 25.65 27.40
C ASN A 140 7.98 26.80 26.69
N GLU A 141 9.14 26.50 26.11
CA GLU A 141 9.81 27.43 25.21
C GLU A 141 9.18 27.29 23.83
N VAL A 142 8.60 28.38 23.33
CA VAL A 142 8.09 28.45 21.97
C VAL A 142 9.18 29.06 21.11
N HIS A 143 9.63 28.32 20.10
CA HIS A 143 10.51 28.85 19.07
C HIS A 143 9.68 29.27 17.88
N ASP A 144 9.87 30.51 17.44
CA ASP A 144 9.30 30.96 16.18
C ASP A 144 9.91 30.14 15.04
N THR A 145 9.04 29.50 14.26
CA THR A 145 9.45 28.79 13.05
C THR A 145 9.14 29.68 11.86
N LEU A 146 10.11 29.85 10.96
CA LEU A 146 9.94 30.61 9.73
C LEU A 146 8.76 30.03 8.92
N HIS A 147 7.79 30.86 8.59
CA HIS A 147 6.70 30.44 7.71
C HIS A 147 7.20 30.44 6.26
N VAL A 148 6.65 29.55 5.42
CA VAL A 148 7.06 29.46 3.99
C VAL A 148 6.88 30.78 3.22
N ASN A 149 5.91 31.60 3.64
CA ASN A 149 5.67 32.93 3.06
C ASN A 149 6.70 33.99 3.47
N ASP A 150 7.51 33.72 4.49
CA ASP A 150 8.55 34.64 4.96
C ASP A 150 9.89 34.42 4.21
N PHE A 151 9.97 33.40 3.37
CA PHE A 151 11.14 33.12 2.55
C PHE A 151 11.25 34.14 1.43
N THR A 152 12.45 34.71 1.28
CA THR A 152 12.77 35.60 0.17
C THR A 152 12.91 34.84 -1.14
N ASP A 153 12.72 35.52 -2.28
CA ASP A 153 12.91 34.92 -3.60
C ASP A 153 14.32 34.35 -3.79
N VAL A 154 15.33 34.97 -3.15
CA VAL A 154 16.72 34.48 -3.17
C VAL A 154 16.82 33.15 -2.45
N GLU A 155 16.20 33.02 -1.27
CA GLU A 155 16.18 31.77 -0.51
C GLU A 155 15.45 30.66 -1.27
N PHE A 156 14.29 30.97 -1.88
CA PHE A 156 13.58 30.05 -2.77
C PHE A 156 14.45 29.60 -3.95
N SER A 157 15.12 30.54 -4.62
CA SER A 157 16.00 30.22 -5.75
C SER A 157 17.25 29.42 -5.34
N SER A 158 17.67 29.55 -4.08
CA SER A 158 18.78 28.79 -3.49
C SER A 158 18.34 27.46 -2.86
N SER A 159 17.04 27.13 -2.92
CA SER A 159 16.53 25.84 -2.47
C SER A 159 17.27 24.71 -3.16
N TRP A 160 17.61 23.66 -2.40
CA TRP A 160 18.22 22.44 -2.93
C TRP A 160 17.31 21.73 -3.96
N LEU A 161 16.00 21.93 -3.86
CA LEU A 161 15.01 21.28 -4.70
C LEU A 161 14.24 22.34 -5.49
N SER A 162 14.42 22.35 -6.80
CA SER A 162 13.63 23.19 -7.71
C SER A 162 12.31 22.50 -8.08
N ASP A 163 11.35 23.27 -8.59
CA ASP A 163 10.09 22.72 -9.12
C ASP A 163 10.34 21.72 -10.26
N VAL A 164 11.37 21.95 -11.07
CA VAL A 164 11.77 21.05 -12.15
C VAL A 164 12.29 19.73 -11.59
N ASP A 165 13.15 19.78 -10.57
CA ASP A 165 13.66 18.57 -9.91
C ASP A 165 12.52 17.79 -9.26
N PHE A 166 11.57 18.48 -8.62
CA PHE A 166 10.40 17.85 -8.02
C PHE A 166 9.53 17.13 -9.07
N GLN A 167 9.31 17.75 -10.24
CA GLN A 167 8.59 17.12 -11.34
C GLN A 167 9.33 15.88 -11.85
N ILE A 168 10.65 15.95 -12.03
CA ILE A 168 11.48 14.81 -12.45
C ILE A 168 11.38 13.67 -11.43
N ILE A 169 11.55 13.95 -10.14
CA ILE A 169 11.46 12.95 -9.07
C ILE A 169 10.07 12.30 -9.06
N THR A 170 9.02 13.10 -9.24
CA THR A 170 7.63 12.62 -9.26
C THR A 170 7.40 11.68 -10.45
N GLU A 171 7.87 12.04 -11.64
CA GLU A 171 7.72 11.19 -12.82
C GLU A 171 8.55 9.91 -12.72
N MET A 172 9.78 9.99 -12.18
CA MET A 172 10.58 8.81 -11.89
C MET A 172 9.90 7.86 -10.89
N ALA A 173 9.27 8.40 -9.85
CA ALA A 173 8.51 7.60 -8.90
C ALA A 173 7.30 6.93 -9.57
N ARG A 174 6.60 7.64 -10.46
CA ARG A 174 5.47 7.11 -11.24
C ARG A 174 5.91 5.95 -12.12
N ILE A 175 6.98 6.13 -12.91
CA ILE A 175 7.56 5.08 -13.75
C ILE A 175 7.99 3.87 -12.91
N THR A 176 8.61 4.10 -11.75
CA THR A 176 9.02 3.02 -10.86
C THR A 176 7.82 2.22 -10.34
N ILE A 177 6.71 2.88 -10.00
CA ILE A 177 5.46 2.21 -9.61
C ILE A 177 4.93 1.34 -10.76
N GLU A 178 4.89 1.86 -11.99
CA GLU A 178 4.46 1.11 -13.17
C GLU A 178 5.34 -0.14 -13.39
N LEU A 179 6.66 -0.03 -13.22
CA LEU A 179 7.58 -1.17 -13.32
C LEU A 179 7.35 -2.22 -12.22
N ILE A 180 7.08 -1.79 -10.99
CA ILE A 180 6.72 -2.71 -9.89
C ILE A 180 5.42 -3.45 -10.23
N GLU A 181 4.43 -2.76 -10.80
CA GLU A 181 3.15 -3.37 -11.18
C GLU A 181 3.29 -4.36 -12.34
N LEU A 182 4.26 -4.14 -13.24
CA LEU A 182 4.65 -5.10 -14.28
C LEU A 182 5.44 -6.31 -13.73
N GLY A 183 5.83 -6.28 -12.45
CA GLY A 183 6.55 -7.37 -11.81
C GLY A 183 8.07 -7.34 -12.01
N GLU A 184 8.62 -6.21 -12.46
CA GLU A 184 10.07 -6.04 -12.56
C GLU A 184 10.75 -6.11 -11.19
N SER A 185 11.93 -6.75 -11.13
CA SER A 185 12.69 -6.87 -9.90
C SER A 185 13.57 -5.65 -9.65
N GLU A 186 13.88 -5.38 -8.38
CA GLU A 186 14.80 -4.31 -7.99
C GLU A 186 16.20 -4.49 -8.60
N ASP A 187 16.62 -5.74 -8.80
CA ASP A 187 17.90 -6.09 -9.43
C ASP A 187 17.97 -5.72 -10.92
N ALA A 188 16.83 -5.63 -11.61
CA ALA A 188 16.77 -5.31 -13.03
C ALA A 188 17.06 -3.83 -13.30
N SER A 189 16.87 -2.95 -12.31
CA SER A 189 16.97 -1.50 -12.47
C SER A 189 17.62 -0.85 -11.23
N PRO A 190 18.95 -0.97 -11.04
CA PRO A 190 19.64 -0.49 -9.85
C PRO A 190 19.63 1.04 -9.68
N GLN A 191 19.25 1.79 -10.71
CA GLN A 191 19.08 3.24 -10.63
C GLN A 191 17.71 3.66 -10.05
N LEU A 192 16.75 2.75 -9.96
CA LEU A 192 15.42 3.02 -9.44
C LEU A 192 15.34 2.59 -7.97
N CYS A 193 14.78 3.48 -7.15
CA CYS A 193 14.55 3.18 -5.74
C CYS A 193 13.13 2.64 -5.55
N PHE A 194 13.01 1.33 -5.31
CA PHE A 194 11.72 0.68 -5.06
C PHE A 194 11.22 0.96 -3.63
N ARG A 195 12.12 1.38 -2.74
CA ARG A 195 11.83 1.60 -1.32
C ARG A 195 10.80 2.72 -1.14
N GLY A 196 9.79 2.47 -0.31
CA GLY A 196 8.70 3.43 -0.06
C GLY A 196 7.64 3.51 -1.15
N LEU A 197 7.91 3.00 -2.37
CA LEU A 197 6.95 2.97 -3.47
C LEU A 197 6.15 1.66 -3.53
N ARG A 198 6.66 0.57 -2.94
CA ARG A 198 5.96 -0.73 -2.93
C ARG A 198 4.56 -0.69 -2.33
N SER A 199 4.28 0.21 -1.37
CA SER A 199 2.95 0.37 -0.79
C SER A 199 2.02 1.28 -1.60
N ARG A 200 2.56 1.95 -2.62
CA ARG A 200 1.82 2.86 -3.50
C ARG A 200 1.27 2.18 -4.75
N THR A 201 1.60 0.91 -4.97
CA THR A 201 0.99 0.12 -6.04
C THR A 201 -0.43 -0.26 -5.66
N TRP A 202 -1.31 -0.34 -6.66
CA TRP A 202 -2.71 -0.69 -6.42
C TRP A 202 -2.85 -2.07 -5.76
N PHE A 203 -2.05 -3.05 -6.19
CA PHE A 203 -2.07 -4.39 -5.62
C PHE A 203 -1.64 -4.41 -4.15
N ALA A 204 -0.62 -3.64 -3.78
CA ALA A 204 -0.16 -3.58 -2.39
C ALA A 204 -1.16 -2.87 -1.48
N GLU A 205 -1.76 -1.79 -1.96
CA GLU A 205 -2.83 -1.07 -1.26
C GLU A 205 -4.04 -1.98 -1.04
N GLU A 206 -4.51 -2.67 -2.09
CA GLU A 206 -5.61 -3.61 -2.00
C GLU A 206 -5.32 -4.76 -1.04
N LYS A 207 -4.10 -5.30 -1.07
CA LYS A 207 -3.66 -6.35 -0.13
C LYS A 207 -3.57 -5.84 1.31
N LEU A 208 -3.21 -4.58 1.53
CA LEU A 208 -3.21 -3.97 2.86
C LEU A 208 -4.64 -3.76 3.35
N ARG A 209 -5.52 -3.22 2.49
CA ARG A 209 -6.94 -3.01 2.75
C ARG A 209 -7.63 -4.31 3.13
N ARG A 210 -7.46 -5.39 2.35
CA ARG A 210 -8.03 -6.72 2.66
C ARG A 210 -7.54 -7.27 3.99
N ARG A 211 -6.23 -7.17 4.28
CA ARG A 211 -5.68 -7.61 5.58
C ARG A 211 -6.29 -6.84 6.74
N HIS A 212 -6.43 -5.53 6.60
CA HIS A 212 -7.06 -4.70 7.61
C HIS A 212 -8.54 -5.05 7.80
N GLN A 213 -9.30 -5.18 6.72
CA GLN A 213 -10.70 -5.60 6.78
C GLN A 213 -10.89 -6.96 7.44
N ASN A 214 -10.05 -7.95 7.11
CA ASN A 214 -10.10 -9.27 7.73
C ASN A 214 -9.80 -9.20 9.23
N LEU A 215 -8.81 -8.42 9.66
CA LEU A 215 -8.51 -8.23 11.08
C LEU A 215 -9.70 -7.58 11.81
N VAL A 216 -10.27 -6.53 11.23
CA VAL A 216 -11.44 -5.84 11.81
C VAL A 216 -12.63 -6.79 11.93
N ALA A 217 -12.94 -7.55 10.87
CA ALA A 217 -14.03 -8.51 10.86
C ALA A 217 -13.87 -9.55 11.97
N VAL A 218 -12.69 -10.14 12.09
CA VAL A 218 -12.38 -11.15 13.11
C VAL A 218 -12.50 -10.58 14.55
N VAL A 219 -12.03 -9.36 14.77
CA VAL A 219 -12.14 -8.71 16.09
C VAL A 219 -13.59 -8.40 16.44
N LEU A 220 -14.37 -7.87 15.49
CA LEU A 220 -15.78 -7.55 15.72
C LEU A 220 -16.61 -8.82 15.96
N GLU A 221 -16.37 -9.89 15.19
CA GLU A 221 -17.04 -11.17 15.40
C GLU A 221 -16.78 -11.74 16.80
N GLU A 222 -15.55 -11.66 17.29
CA GLU A 222 -15.21 -12.09 18.65
C GLU A 222 -15.85 -11.18 19.71
N GLN A 223 -15.90 -9.85 19.48
CA GLN A 223 -16.58 -8.92 20.39
C GLN A 223 -18.08 -9.21 20.49
N ASP A 224 -18.74 -9.48 19.36
CA ASP A 224 -20.15 -9.85 19.31
C ASP A 224 -20.38 -11.20 20.01
N PHE A 225 -19.49 -12.16 19.81
CA PHE A 225 -19.52 -13.45 20.50
C PHE A 225 -19.43 -13.26 22.03
N GLN A 226 -18.44 -12.50 22.51
CA GLN A 226 -18.28 -12.21 23.94
C GLN A 226 -19.49 -11.48 24.52
N ALA A 227 -20.03 -10.50 23.80
CA ALA A 227 -21.22 -9.76 24.19
C ALA A 227 -22.45 -10.68 24.34
N SER A 228 -22.68 -11.59 23.39
CA SER A 228 -23.80 -12.55 23.43
C SER A 228 -23.73 -13.52 24.62
N ARG A 229 -22.53 -13.77 25.15
CA ARG A 229 -22.25 -14.69 26.26
C ARG A 229 -22.03 -13.97 27.59
N ALA A 230 -22.10 -12.64 27.62
CA ALA A 230 -21.70 -11.80 28.76
C ALA A 230 -20.27 -12.09 29.27
N ILE A 231 -19.36 -12.43 28.35
CA ILE A 231 -17.93 -12.60 28.58
C ILE A 231 -17.23 -11.27 28.28
N CYS A 232 -16.11 -10.99 28.95
CA CYS A 232 -15.25 -9.84 28.64
C CYS A 232 -13.79 -10.24 28.81
N ASP A 233 -13.19 -10.76 27.74
CA ASP A 233 -11.80 -11.20 27.70
C ASP A 233 -11.03 -10.38 26.66
N HIS A 234 -10.38 -9.33 27.16
CA HIS A 234 -9.57 -8.42 26.35
C HIS A 234 -8.23 -9.03 25.94
N GLU A 235 -7.70 -9.98 26.72
CA GLU A 235 -6.44 -10.65 26.42
C GLU A 235 -6.62 -11.58 25.21
N TYR A 236 -7.76 -12.26 25.12
CA TYR A 236 -8.06 -13.10 23.96
C TYR A 236 -8.16 -12.29 22.65
N ILE A 237 -8.83 -11.13 22.68
CA ILE A 237 -8.89 -10.24 21.50
C ILE A 237 -7.49 -9.74 21.12
N ALA A 238 -6.64 -9.43 22.11
CA ALA A 238 -5.26 -9.01 21.86
C ALA A 238 -4.42 -10.15 21.25
N GLU A 239 -4.61 -11.40 21.70
CA GLU A 239 -3.99 -12.58 21.10
C GLU A 239 -4.44 -12.77 19.65
N LEU A 240 -5.74 -12.63 19.37
CA LEU A 240 -6.31 -12.71 18.03
C LEU A 240 -5.69 -11.67 17.09
N CYS A 241 -5.60 -10.41 17.54
CA CYS A 241 -4.90 -9.35 16.80
C CYS A 241 -3.43 -9.69 16.53
N SER A 242 -2.75 -10.24 17.53
CA SER A 242 -1.34 -10.63 17.44
C SER A 242 -1.14 -11.76 16.44
N MET A 243 -2.02 -12.76 16.41
CA MET A 243 -2.01 -13.85 15.44
C MET A 243 -2.14 -13.33 14.01
N HIS A 244 -3.10 -12.44 13.75
CA HIS A 244 -3.37 -11.92 12.41
C HIS A 244 -2.29 -10.94 11.92
N THR A 245 -1.55 -10.29 12.81
CA THR A 245 -0.48 -9.33 12.46
C THR A 245 0.92 -9.95 12.42
N LYS A 246 1.11 -11.16 12.95
CA LYS A 246 2.39 -11.86 13.08
C LYS A 246 3.22 -11.87 11.80
N ASP A 247 2.63 -12.24 10.66
CA ASP A 247 3.35 -12.31 9.38
C ASP A 247 3.83 -10.95 8.88
N SER A 248 3.09 -9.88 9.20
CA SER A 248 3.48 -8.52 8.83
C SER A 248 4.66 -8.07 9.70
N VAL A 249 4.64 -8.38 10.99
CA VAL A 249 5.74 -8.12 11.94
C VAL A 249 7.01 -8.88 11.53
N LEU A 250 6.90 -10.18 11.21
CA LEU A 250 8.03 -10.99 10.77
C LEU A 250 8.67 -10.44 9.49
N ARG A 251 7.85 -10.05 8.50
CA ARG A 251 8.35 -9.45 7.26
C ARG A 251 9.01 -8.09 7.51
N ALA A 252 8.44 -7.26 8.37
CA ALA A 252 9.04 -5.97 8.73
C ALA A 252 10.40 -6.17 9.43
N ARG A 253 10.51 -7.13 10.35
CA ARG A 253 11.77 -7.46 11.02
C ARG A 253 12.82 -7.98 10.03
N ALA A 254 12.47 -8.97 9.20
CA ALA A 254 13.38 -9.51 8.19
C ALA A 254 13.89 -8.42 7.23
N ARG A 255 13.01 -7.47 6.85
CA ARG A 255 13.42 -6.35 6.02
C ARG A 255 14.34 -5.37 6.76
N ALA A 256 14.07 -5.08 8.03
CA ALA A 256 14.94 -4.23 8.83
C ALA A 256 16.34 -4.84 9.01
N GLU A 257 16.44 -6.16 9.17
CA GLU A 257 17.71 -6.89 9.19
C GLU A 257 18.46 -6.78 7.86
N GLN A 258 17.75 -6.91 6.73
CA GLN A 258 18.35 -6.71 5.41
C GLN A 258 18.86 -5.28 5.22
N ASP A 259 18.02 -4.28 5.51
CA ASP A 259 18.38 -2.86 5.39
C ASP A 259 19.60 -2.53 6.28
N HIS A 260 19.73 -3.19 7.44
CA HIS A 260 20.90 -3.06 8.32
C HIS A 260 22.17 -3.66 7.68
N CYS A 261 22.08 -4.85 7.09
CA CYS A 261 23.18 -5.48 6.37
C CYS A 261 23.65 -4.63 5.18
N ASP A 262 22.71 -4.11 4.38
CA ASP A 262 23.01 -3.29 3.20
C ASP A 262 23.73 -1.99 3.61
N ALA A 263 23.27 -1.33 4.68
CA ALA A 263 23.89 -0.12 5.21
C ALA A 263 25.34 -0.34 5.70
N ILE A 264 25.66 -1.53 6.21
CA ILE A 264 27.02 -1.89 6.65
C ILE A 264 27.94 -2.18 5.45
N GLN A 265 27.40 -2.67 4.33
CA GLN A 265 28.19 -3.03 3.14
C GLN A 265 28.51 -1.85 2.22
N GLU A 266 27.73 -0.77 2.29
CA GLU A 266 27.88 0.45 1.48
C GLU A 266 28.99 1.48 1.87
N PRO A 267 29.78 1.41 2.96
CA PRO A 267 30.68 2.52 3.34
C PRO A 267 31.86 2.74 2.37
N ASN A 268 32.10 1.82 1.43
CA ASN A 268 33.20 1.91 0.48
C ASN A 268 32.81 2.40 -0.93
N SER A 269 31.52 2.44 -1.27
CA SER A 269 31.05 2.82 -2.63
C SER A 269 30.93 4.34 -2.81
N CYS A 270 30.39 5.05 -1.81
CA CYS A 270 30.15 6.50 -1.90
C CYS A 270 31.41 7.36 -1.72
N ARG A 271 32.53 6.79 -1.23
CA ARG A 271 33.72 7.57 -0.85
C ARG A 271 34.74 7.75 -1.98
N THR A 272 34.66 6.99 -3.06
CA THR A 272 35.67 6.98 -4.13
C THR A 272 35.43 8.02 -5.24
N ASN A 273 34.21 8.54 -5.39
CA ASN A 273 33.89 9.46 -6.50
C ASN A 273 34.07 10.96 -6.22
N MET A 274 34.46 11.37 -5.01
CA MET A 274 34.75 12.79 -4.73
C MET A 274 36.19 13.23 -5.05
N LYS A 275 37.08 12.34 -5.49
CA LYS A 275 38.50 12.68 -5.74
C LYS A 275 38.80 13.28 -7.12
N HIS A 276 37.80 13.45 -7.99
CA HIS A 276 38.01 13.95 -9.36
C HIS A 276 37.51 15.39 -9.62
N PHE A 277 37.19 16.16 -8.58
CA PHE A 277 36.70 17.54 -8.68
C PHE A 277 37.69 18.61 -8.16
N VAL A 278 39.00 18.40 -8.35
CA VAL A 278 40.04 19.43 -8.11
C VAL A 278 40.79 19.73 -9.40
#